data_AF-A0A2W5UAR3-F1
#
_entry.id   AF-A0A2W5UAR3-F1
#
_cell.length_a   1.000
_cell.length_b   1.000
_cell.length_c   1.000
_cell.angle_alpha   90.00
_cell.angle_beta   90.00
_cell.angle_gamma   90.00
#
_symmetry.space_group_name_H-M   'P 1'
#
loop_
_entity.id
_entity.type
_entity.pdbx_description
1 polymer ?
#
loop_
_entity_poly.entity_id
_entity_poly.type
_entity_poly.pdbx_seq_one_letter_code
_entity_poly.pdbx_strand_id
1 'polypeptide(L)'
;MRHDAEQSALFTDMTPKAKARYLERIRATPPREKLERALRLSEMVRSATMTDVRRQNPGASEDEIASAFIRRVYGDKLADRFSARRRR
;
A
#
# COMPACT_ATOMS: atom_id res chain seq x y z
N MET A 1 2.92 -7.84 10.39
CA MET A 1 3.77 -8.17 9.22
C MET A 1 5.08 -7.44 9.43
N ARG A 2 6.18 -8.14 9.72
CA ARG A 2 7.49 -7.49 9.83
C ARG A 2 7.90 -7.05 8.42
N HIS A 3 7.99 -5.74 8.18
CA HIS A 3 8.60 -5.20 6.97
C HIS A 3 10.12 -5.25 7.15
N ASP A 4 10.69 -6.44 7.23
CA ASP A 4 12.13 -6.61 7.35
C ASP A 4 12.73 -6.50 5.94
N ALA A 5 13.54 -5.47 5.73
CA ALA A 5 14.31 -5.26 4.49
C ALA A 5 15.17 -6.48 4.13
N GLU A 6 15.46 -7.36 5.09
CA GLU A 6 16.13 -8.65 4.92
C GLU A 6 15.34 -9.62 4.04
N GLN A 7 14.01 -9.68 4.16
CA GLN A 7 13.19 -10.53 3.28
C GLN A 7 13.21 -10.01 1.84
N SER A 8 13.17 -8.68 1.65
CA SER A 8 13.30 -8.07 0.33
C SER A 8 14.63 -8.42 -0.37
N ALA A 9 15.70 -8.62 0.40
CA ALA A 9 17.01 -8.95 -0.15
C ALA A 9 17.12 -10.41 -0.62
N LEU A 10 16.31 -11.33 -0.07
CA LEU A 10 16.27 -12.74 -0.47
C LEU A 10 15.47 -12.99 -1.75
N PHE A 11 14.53 -12.10 -2.09
CA PHE A 11 13.63 -12.25 -3.25
C PHE A 11 13.87 -11.22 -4.36
N THR A 12 15.08 -10.66 -4.45
CA THR A 12 15.40 -9.71 -5.52
C THR A 12 16.26 -10.36 -6.60
N ASP A 13 15.76 -10.33 -7.84
CA ASP A 13 16.52 -10.72 -9.03
C ASP A 13 17.63 -9.71 -9.39
N MET A 14 17.85 -8.69 -8.55
CA MET A 14 18.88 -7.69 -8.77
C MET A 14 20.25 -8.17 -8.28
N THR A 15 21.20 -8.26 -9.20
CA THR A 15 22.62 -8.37 -8.84
C THR A 15 23.06 -7.18 -7.97
N PRO A 16 24.10 -7.33 -7.12
CA PRO A 16 24.60 -6.23 -6.30
C PRO A 16 24.95 -4.96 -7.10
N LYS A 17 25.50 -5.14 -8.31
CA LYS A 17 25.81 -4.04 -9.24
C LYS A 17 24.54 -3.33 -9.73
N ALA A 18 23.50 -4.09 -10.10
CA ALA A 18 22.21 -3.52 -10.51
C ALA A 18 21.54 -2.76 -9.36
N LYS A 19 21.57 -3.32 -8.14
CA LYS A 19 21.05 -2.67 -6.94
C LYS A 19 21.78 -1.34 -6.65
N ALA A 20 23.11 -1.33 -6.72
CA ALA A 20 23.91 -0.12 -6.53
C ALA A 20 23.53 0.97 -7.54
N ARG A 21 23.44 0.62 -8.84
CA ARG A 21 23.05 1.55 -9.90
C ARG A 21 21.61 2.05 -9.76
N TYR A 22 20.69 1.20 -9.31
CA TYR A 22 19.31 1.58 -9.01
C TYR A 22 19.24 2.62 -7.88
N LEU A 23 19.94 2.36 -6.77
CA LEU A 23 19.97 3.28 -5.63
C LEU A 23 20.60 4.63 -5.99
N GLU A 24 21.64 4.65 -6.81
CA GLU A 24 22.23 5.87 -7.35
C GLU A 24 21.20 6.72 -8.12
N ARG A 25 20.44 6.09 -9.02
CA ARG A 25 19.36 6.75 -9.79
C ARG A 25 18.25 7.27 -8.89
N ILE A 26 17.84 6.51 -7.88
CA ILE A 26 16.83 6.93 -6.92
C ILE A 26 17.31 8.16 -6.14
N ARG A 27 18.57 8.17 -5.68
CA ARG A 27 19.15 9.32 -4.97
C ARG A 27 19.16 10.57 -5.85
N ALA A 28 19.56 10.43 -7.11
CA ALA A 28 19.59 11.51 -8.09
C ALA A 28 18.20 11.98 -8.57
N THR A 29 17.12 11.24 -8.31
CA THR A 29 15.78 11.62 -8.76
C THR A 29 15.32 12.91 -8.04
N PRO A 30 14.80 13.93 -8.76
CA PRO A 30 14.29 15.16 -8.16
C PRO A 30 13.17 14.90 -7.14
N PRO A 31 13.05 15.73 -6.07
CA PRO A 31 12.01 15.55 -5.05
C PRO A 31 10.59 15.49 -5.62
N ARG A 32 10.28 16.34 -6.61
CA ARG A 32 8.98 16.35 -7.28
C ARG A 32 8.67 15.02 -7.95
N GLU A 33 9.60 14.49 -8.74
CA GLU A 33 9.42 13.19 -9.40
C GLU A 33 9.28 12.04 -8.40
N LYS A 34 10.01 12.09 -7.28
CA LYS A 34 9.85 11.09 -6.20
C LYS A 34 8.42 11.09 -5.66
N LEU A 35 7.86 12.27 -5.40
CA LEU A 35 6.48 12.41 -4.93
C LEU A 35 5.48 11.92 -5.97
N GLU A 36 5.64 12.31 -7.24
CA GLU A 36 4.75 11.87 -8.33
C GLU A 36 4.75 10.35 -8.47
N ARG A 37 5.92 9.70 -8.39
CA ARG A 37 6.03 8.23 -8.42
C ARG A 37 5.37 7.59 -7.20
N ALA A 38 5.58 8.15 -6.00
CA ALA A 38 4.99 7.63 -4.77
C ALA A 38 3.45 7.73 -4.77
N LEU A 39 2.90 8.86 -5.25
CA LEU A 39 1.46 9.07 -5.37
C LEU A 39 0.84 8.09 -6.37
N ARG A 40 1.44 7.96 -7.56
CA ARG A 40 0.97 7.00 -8.57
C ARG A 40 0.95 5.58 -8.05
N LEU A 41 2.02 5.15 -7.35
CA LEU A 41 2.08 3.82 -6.76
C LEU A 41 1.01 3.65 -5.66
N SER A 42 0.80 4.67 -4.83
CA SER A 42 -0.22 4.66 -3.78
C SER A 42 -1.63 4.50 -4.36
N GLU A 43 -1.93 5.20 -5.46
CA GLU A 43 -3.20 5.08 -6.17
C GLU A 43 -3.42 3.68 -6.77
N MET A 44 -2.38 3.12 -7.41
CA MET A 44 -2.45 1.76 -7.96
C MET A 44 -2.71 0.71 -6.88
N VAL A 45 -1.96 0.77 -5.77
CA VAL A 45 -2.14 -0.17 -4.65
C VAL A 45 -3.51 0.00 -4.00
N ARG A 46 -3.98 1.24 -3.81
CA ARG A 46 -5.32 1.52 -3.30
C ARG A 46 -6.39 0.93 -4.21
N SER A 47 -6.29 1.14 -5.52
CA SER A 47 -7.25 0.63 -6.51
C SER A 47 -7.29 -0.89 -6.53
N ALA A 48 -6.13 -1.55 -6.57
CA ALA A 48 -6.03 -3.00 -6.55
C ALA A 48 -6.62 -3.59 -5.25
N THR A 49 -6.26 -3.01 -4.10
CA THR A 49 -6.77 -3.46 -2.80
C THR A 49 -8.27 -3.27 -2.70
N MET A 50 -8.81 -2.12 -3.14
CA MET A 50 -10.24 -1.86 -3.11
C MET A 50 -11.02 -2.84 -4.01
N THR A 51 -10.47 -3.16 -5.18
CA THR A 51 -11.06 -4.14 -6.10
C THR A 51 -11.14 -5.53 -5.45
N ASP A 52 -10.06 -5.95 -4.78
CA ASP A 52 -10.02 -7.23 -4.07
C ASP A 52 -11.00 -7.26 -2.89
N VAL A 53 -11.07 -6.18 -2.10
CA VAL A 53 -12.03 -6.04 -0.99
C VAL A 53 -13.47 -6.18 -1.49
N ARG A 54 -13.84 -5.48 -2.57
CA ARG A 54 -15.19 -5.60 -3.15
C ARG A 54 -15.49 -7.02 -3.63
N ARG A 55 -14.53 -7.67 -4.28
CA ARG A 55 -14.67 -9.06 -4.75
C ARG A 55 -14.90 -10.03 -3.59
N GLN A 56 -14.25 -9.81 -2.45
CA GLN A 56 -14.38 -10.66 -1.26
C GLN A 56 -15.66 -10.40 -0.45
N ASN A 57 -16.34 -9.27 -0.67
CA ASN A 57 -17.51 -8.85 0.10
C ASN A 57 -18.70 -8.53 -0.83
N PRO A 58 -19.25 -9.53 -1.55
CA PRO A 58 -20.38 -9.31 -2.43
C PRO A 58 -21.60 -8.85 -1.64
N GLY A 59 -22.26 -7.79 -2.11
CA GLY A 59 -23.47 -7.22 -1.49
C GLY A 59 -23.22 -6.31 -0.28
N ALA A 60 -21.96 -6.10 0.10
CA ALA A 60 -21.61 -5.14 1.15
C ALA A 60 -21.89 -3.70 0.68
N SER A 61 -22.36 -2.87 1.60
CA SER A 61 -22.50 -1.43 1.42
C SER A 61 -21.13 -0.74 1.29
N GLU A 62 -21.10 0.47 0.73
CA GLU A 62 -19.84 1.22 0.59
C GLU A 62 -19.17 1.53 1.95
N ASP A 63 -19.93 1.65 3.04
CA ASP A 63 -19.38 1.85 4.38
C ASP A 63 -18.72 0.58 4.95
N GLU A 64 -19.28 -0.59 4.63
CA GLU A 64 -18.69 -1.89 4.97
C GLU A 64 -17.43 -2.14 4.15
N ILE A 65 -17.46 -1.82 2.85
CA ILE A 65 -16.29 -1.87 1.97
C ILE A 65 -15.18 -0.94 2.48
N ALA A 66 -15.51 0.30 2.86
CA ALA A 66 -14.54 1.24 3.41
C ALA A 66 -13.93 0.74 4.72
N SER A 67 -14.75 0.19 5.62
CA SER A 67 -14.28 -0.38 6.88
C SER A 67 -13.37 -1.60 6.66
N ALA A 68 -13.73 -2.49 5.72
CA ALA A 68 -12.92 -3.65 5.34
C ALA A 68 -11.58 -3.25 4.71
N PHE A 69 -11.57 -2.24 3.83
CA PHE A 69 -10.34 -1.68 3.27
C PHE A 69 -9.43 -1.12 4.37
N ILE A 70 -9.97 -0.31 5.29
CA ILE A 70 -9.18 0.29 6.37
C ILE A 70 -8.59 -0.79 7.28
N ARG A 71 -9.38 -1.81 7.61
CA ARG A 71 -8.92 -2.95 8.40
C ARG A 71 -7.75 -3.67 7.72
N ARG A 72 -7.86 -3.91 6.41
CA ARG A 72 -6.83 -4.60 5.63
C ARG A 72 -5.52 -3.83 5.54
N VAL A 73 -5.59 -2.51 5.34
CA VAL A 73 -4.42 -1.66 5.06
C VAL A 73 -3.79 -1.09 6.35
N TYR A 74 -4.63 -0.70 7.31
CA TYR A 74 -4.20 0.04 8.50
C TYR A 74 -4.45 -0.70 9.83
N GLY A 75 -5.14 -1.84 9.79
CA GLY A 75 -5.42 -2.70 10.95
C GLY A 75 -6.69 -2.33 11.73
N ASP A 76 -7.04 -3.20 12.68
CA ASP A 76 -8.32 -3.18 13.38
C ASP A 76 -8.57 -1.89 14.16
N LYS A 77 -7.57 -1.40 14.89
CA LYS A 77 -7.70 -0.19 15.72
C LYS A 77 -8.21 1.02 14.93
N LEU A 78 -7.72 1.20 13.70
CA LEU A 78 -8.15 2.32 12.87
C LEU A 78 -9.50 2.05 12.21
N ALA A 79 -9.77 0.80 11.82
CA ALA A 79 -11.05 0.40 11.25
C ALA A 79 -12.19 0.60 12.25
N ASP A 80 -12.01 0.16 13.50
CA ASP A 80 -13.02 0.26 14.53
C ASP A 80 -13.33 1.73 14.86
N ARG A 81 -12.30 2.57 14.92
CA ARG A 81 -12.47 4.03 15.08
C ARG A 81 -13.23 4.65 13.90
N PHE A 82 -12.92 4.23 12.68
CA PHE A 82 -13.59 4.71 11.48
C PHE A 82 -15.09 4.33 11.47
N SER A 83 -15.40 3.06 11.71
CA SER A 83 -16.79 2.58 11.76
C SER A 83 -17.58 3.24 12.89
N ALA A 84 -16.97 3.44 14.07
CA ALA A 84 -17.63 4.15 15.18
C ALA A 84 -18.00 5.59 14.85
N ARG A 85 -17.19 6.29 14.04
CA ARG A 85 -17.47 7.67 13.61
C ARG A 85 -18.62 7.77 12.61
N ARG A 86 -18.83 6.75 11.77
CA ARG A 86 -19.89 6.73 10.75
C ARG A 86 -21.26 6.29 11.27
N ARG A 87 -21.32 5.65 12.44
CA ARG A 87 -22.58 5.25 13.11
C ARG A 87 -23.22 6.37 13.95
N ARG A 88 -22.53 7.51 14.09
CA ARG A 88 -23.05 8.72 14.74
C ARG A 88 -23.60 9.66 13.69
#